data_AF-A0A1H3WUH0-F1
#
_entry.id   AF-A0A1H3WUH0-F1
#
_cell.length_a   1.000
_cell.length_b   1.000
_cell.length_c   1.000
_cell.angle_alpha   90.00
_cell.angle_beta   90.00
_cell.angle_gamma   90.00
#
_symmetry.space_group_name_H-M   'P 1'
#
loop_
_entity.id
_entity.type
_entity.pdbx_description
1 polymer ?
#
loop_
_entity_poly.entity_id
_entity_poly.type
_entity_poly.pdbx_seq_one_letter_code
_entity_poly.pdbx_strand_id
1 'polypeptide(L)'
;MKKYGYKILIFISVLNFASCRKASKEVLTQKALKQLIYKSDDVAPILKANFQEDVLSKLSLSLDNSQIKLLAKQIDNNKPLAKLLNDNPKKINVWNFLSHSKYSNEIDAINYFSNLPKNQFILKTTDDVGEIIDVNSGNVLAKVSDEIILVTKLNKNPFLNLKNFAPKAVYKIKSTLYSIDDLGRVNNVKTPLLKINKNTVNIIDEGEHILSSKFGGVNLGINKSFLSINDFKQLNSDWHLALVNRKKISEVNIKPLYSDKSGIPDAFNVSYYDGQTRILKHIPNSLKKTNQDVFEQMKRPAIGKHIDGRTTTKLFPKDITLKGNKLFYNGKEFASIDAKTKTILVDRRAALKNGINPLLSHPKLLENYKYVVKDGKNTHIFKTDNFGRVYETEHNIKEIVSKSRNVVEQNNAKLYGDEVSSKTTIKNLTNKQHQKLSDEGGHFLADSAGGIPESINITSQAYKVNHSSKWRGLENNILTSVKNGDVVIVKNRQLYSDNSRRSSGAIIDLQINGKSEQFTFDNINNTLKDIQ
;
A
#
# COMPACT_ATOMS: atom_id res chain seq x y z
N MET A 1 -57.33 67.79 30.55
CA MET A 1 -55.93 68.18 30.84
C MET A 1 -55.22 66.94 31.38
N LYS A 2 -54.49 66.22 30.52
CA LYS A 2 -53.03 66.30 30.30
C LYS A 2 -52.23 65.49 31.33
N LYS A 3 -51.38 64.62 30.77
CA LYS A 3 -50.28 63.81 31.35
C LYS A 3 -50.71 62.48 31.96
N TYR A 4 -50.57 61.40 31.20
CA TYR A 4 -49.64 60.28 31.46
C TYR A 4 -49.59 59.32 30.25
N GLY A 5 -49.34 59.89 29.08
CA GLY A 5 -49.04 59.14 27.86
C GLY A 5 -47.55 59.23 27.54
N TYR A 6 -46.68 58.58 28.33
CA TYR A 6 -45.22 58.51 28.03
C TYR A 6 -44.47 57.37 28.76
N LYS A 7 -45.09 56.20 28.98
CA LYS A 7 -44.38 55.02 29.55
C LYS A 7 -44.52 53.70 28.78
N ILE A 8 -45.22 53.67 27.66
CA ILE A 8 -45.39 52.44 26.85
C ILE A 8 -44.61 52.48 25.51
N LEU A 9 -43.97 53.61 25.18
CA LEU A 9 -43.20 53.77 23.93
C LEU A 9 -41.67 53.69 24.07
N ILE A 10 -41.14 53.48 25.28
CA ILE A 10 -39.69 53.26 25.50
C ILE A 10 -39.35 51.76 25.67
N PHE A 11 -40.33 50.89 25.92
CA PHE A 11 -40.08 49.45 26.06
C PHE A 11 -40.06 48.70 24.72
N ILE A 12 -40.62 49.28 23.66
CA ILE A 12 -40.64 48.69 22.30
C ILE A 12 -39.41 49.11 21.47
N SER A 13 -38.72 50.20 21.84
CA SER A 13 -37.48 50.64 21.18
C SER A 13 -36.21 49.92 21.68
N VAL A 14 -36.29 49.13 22.76
CA VAL A 14 -35.18 48.29 23.27
C VAL A 14 -35.19 46.89 22.65
N LEU A 15 -36.26 46.49 21.95
CA LEU A 15 -36.37 45.20 21.28
C LEU A 15 -35.87 45.20 19.82
N ASN A 16 -35.65 46.37 19.20
CA ASN A 16 -35.02 46.49 17.88
C ASN A 16 -33.48 46.58 17.91
N PHE A 17 -32.84 46.57 19.09
CA PHE A 17 -31.38 46.35 19.23
C PHE A 17 -30.99 44.86 19.42
N ALA A 18 -31.90 43.93 19.09
CA ALA A 18 -31.64 42.49 19.15
C ALA A 18 -30.76 41.97 17.99
N SER A 19 -30.29 42.84 17.09
CA SER A 19 -29.30 42.51 16.06
C SER A 19 -27.85 42.54 16.57
N CYS A 20 -27.58 43.07 17.77
CA CYS A 20 -26.24 43.11 18.39
C CYS A 20 -26.10 42.21 19.63
N ARG A 21 -27.13 41.42 19.98
CA ARG A 21 -27.13 40.56 21.18
C ARG A 21 -26.19 39.35 21.09
N LYS A 22 -25.80 38.92 19.90
CA LYS A 22 -24.88 37.79 19.74
C LYS A 22 -23.45 38.21 20.11
N ALA A 23 -23.00 39.35 19.59
CA ALA A 23 -21.69 39.92 19.88
C ALA A 23 -21.56 40.37 21.36
N SER A 24 -22.57 41.01 21.94
CA SER A 24 -22.50 41.41 23.36
C SER A 24 -22.57 40.23 24.33
N LYS A 25 -23.32 39.16 24.01
CA LYS A 25 -23.28 37.91 24.78
C LYS A 25 -21.94 37.19 24.65
N GLU A 26 -21.36 37.11 23.45
CA GLU A 26 -20.02 36.52 23.21
C GLU A 26 -18.92 37.27 23.98
N VAL A 27 -18.96 38.61 23.99
CA VAL A 27 -17.98 39.42 24.71
C VAL A 27 -18.14 39.26 26.24
N LEU A 28 -19.39 39.16 26.73
CA LEU A 28 -19.67 38.90 28.15
C LEU A 28 -19.26 37.48 28.58
N THR A 29 -19.49 36.45 27.76
CA THR A 29 -19.03 35.08 28.07
C THR A 29 -17.52 34.98 27.97
N GLN A 30 -16.86 35.60 27.00
CA GLN A 30 -15.40 35.66 26.93
C GLN A 30 -14.77 36.33 28.14
N LYS A 31 -15.35 37.45 28.61
CA LYS A 31 -14.86 38.16 29.80
C LYS A 31 -15.09 37.35 31.08
N ALA A 32 -16.24 36.69 31.22
CA ALA A 32 -16.56 35.85 32.38
C ALA A 32 -15.69 34.57 32.43
N LEU A 33 -15.35 33.99 31.28
CA LEU A 33 -14.57 32.76 31.17
C LEU A 33 -13.07 33.01 31.27
N LYS A 34 -12.60 34.15 30.74
CA LYS A 34 -11.29 34.72 31.05
C LYS A 34 -11.18 35.04 32.54
N GLN A 35 -12.23 35.54 33.18
CA GLN A 35 -12.22 35.65 34.64
C GLN A 35 -12.20 34.29 35.35
N LEU A 36 -12.79 33.23 34.79
CA LEU A 36 -12.80 31.89 35.40
C LEU A 36 -11.40 31.24 35.43
N ILE A 37 -10.67 31.30 34.30
CA ILE A 37 -9.28 30.82 34.22
C ILE A 37 -8.37 31.61 35.16
N TYR A 38 -8.66 32.90 35.38
CA TYR A 38 -7.82 33.79 36.18
C TYR A 38 -8.26 33.89 37.66
N LYS A 39 -9.43 33.35 38.03
CA LYS A 39 -9.94 33.28 39.42
C LYS A 39 -9.78 31.90 40.06
N SER A 40 -9.49 30.86 39.30
CA SER A 40 -9.15 29.56 39.88
C SER A 40 -7.67 29.58 40.28
N ASP A 41 -7.41 29.98 41.53
CA ASP A 41 -6.07 30.17 42.08
C ASP A 41 -5.15 28.95 41.85
N ASP A 42 -5.72 27.74 41.83
CA ASP A 42 -4.96 26.49 41.73
C ASP A 42 -4.47 26.11 40.31
N VAL A 43 -5.14 26.55 39.24
CA VAL A 43 -4.82 26.11 37.86
C VAL A 43 -4.27 27.23 36.96
N ALA A 44 -4.55 28.49 37.32
CA ALA A 44 -4.09 29.65 36.55
C ALA A 44 -2.56 29.71 36.41
N PRO A 45 -1.75 29.43 37.46
CA PRO A 45 -0.29 29.45 37.34
C PRO A 45 0.22 28.42 36.34
N ILE A 46 -0.32 27.19 36.39
CA ILE A 46 0.06 26.08 35.51
C ILE A 46 -0.22 26.45 34.04
N LEU A 47 -1.43 26.93 33.76
CA LEU A 47 -1.83 27.25 32.38
C LEU A 47 -1.05 28.45 31.82
N LYS A 48 -0.83 29.50 32.61
CA LYS A 48 -0.03 30.67 32.20
C LYS A 48 1.44 30.35 31.97
N ALA A 49 2.01 29.42 32.74
CA ALA A 49 3.39 29.00 32.57
C ALA A 49 3.61 28.22 31.27
N ASN A 50 2.56 27.61 30.71
CA ASN A 50 2.68 26.67 29.59
C ASN A 50 2.02 27.12 28.28
N PHE A 51 1.15 28.14 28.30
CA PHE A 51 0.41 28.58 27.11
C PHE A 51 0.54 30.08 26.85
N GLN A 52 0.59 30.42 25.56
CA GLN A 52 0.44 31.81 25.10
C GLN A 52 -1.00 32.31 25.33
N GLU A 53 -1.16 33.63 25.51
CA GLU A 53 -2.44 34.28 25.83
C GLU A 53 -3.52 34.00 24.77
N ASP A 54 -3.16 33.89 23.49
CA ASP A 54 -4.09 33.58 22.42
C ASP A 54 -4.59 32.12 22.52
N VAL A 55 -3.74 31.17 22.92
CA VAL A 55 -4.10 29.77 23.16
C VAL A 55 -5.01 29.65 24.38
N LEU A 56 -4.71 30.38 25.47
CA LEU A 56 -5.57 30.47 26.64
C LEU A 56 -6.96 30.99 26.29
N SER A 57 -7.06 31.97 25.39
CA SER A 57 -8.34 32.48 24.93
C SER A 57 -9.16 31.40 24.19
N LYS A 58 -8.52 30.60 23.34
CA LYS A 58 -9.15 29.48 22.62
C LYS A 58 -9.59 28.37 23.56
N LEU A 59 -8.74 28.00 24.54
CA LEU A 59 -9.06 27.04 25.58
C LEU A 59 -10.35 27.43 26.29
N SER A 60 -10.42 28.70 26.73
CA SER A 60 -11.61 29.23 27.40
C SER A 60 -12.86 29.02 26.56
N LEU A 61 -12.84 29.35 25.27
CA LEU A 61 -14.01 29.21 24.38
C LEU A 61 -14.43 27.76 24.10
N SER A 62 -13.50 26.82 24.20
CA SER A 62 -13.71 25.43 23.77
C SER A 62 -13.96 24.44 24.91
N LEU A 63 -13.61 24.81 26.15
CA LEU A 63 -13.61 23.92 27.30
C LEU A 63 -14.47 24.46 28.44
N ASP A 64 -15.15 23.58 29.15
CA ASP A 64 -15.78 23.92 30.42
C ASP A 64 -14.78 23.91 31.59
N ASN A 65 -15.24 24.28 32.78
CA ASN A 65 -14.39 24.36 33.98
C ASN A 65 -13.79 23.00 34.39
N SER A 66 -14.55 21.90 34.22
CA SER A 66 -14.08 20.55 34.55
C SER A 66 -12.94 20.15 33.61
N GLN A 67 -13.12 20.41 32.32
CA GLN A 67 -12.11 20.16 31.28
C GLN A 67 -10.86 21.02 31.47
N ILE A 68 -11.00 22.30 31.83
CA ILE A 68 -9.84 23.17 32.12
C ILE A 68 -9.02 22.63 33.29
N LYS A 69 -9.67 22.20 34.38
CA LYS A 69 -8.98 21.60 35.53
C LYS A 69 -8.28 20.29 35.16
N LEU A 70 -8.95 19.44 34.38
CA LEU A 70 -8.38 18.20 33.90
C LEU A 70 -7.16 18.44 33.00
N LEU A 71 -7.25 19.39 32.07
CA LEU A 71 -6.14 19.77 31.21
C LEU A 71 -4.94 20.27 32.01
N ALA A 72 -5.17 21.18 32.97
CA ALA A 72 -4.12 21.72 33.82
C ALA A 72 -3.38 20.59 34.56
N LYS A 73 -4.12 19.65 35.15
CA LYS A 73 -3.56 18.47 35.81
C LYS A 73 -2.74 17.58 34.86
N GLN A 74 -3.22 17.37 33.63
CA GLN A 74 -2.53 16.53 32.65
C GLN A 74 -1.22 17.18 32.17
N ILE A 75 -1.25 18.50 31.91
CA ILE A 75 -0.08 19.26 31.46
C ILE A 75 1.00 19.36 32.52
N ASP A 76 0.61 19.56 33.78
CA ASP A 76 1.56 19.59 34.89
C ASP A 76 2.39 18.29 34.95
N ASN A 77 1.73 17.16 34.65
CA ASN A 77 2.34 15.84 34.59
C ASN A 77 2.93 15.47 33.21
N ASN A 78 2.74 16.29 32.17
CA ASN A 78 3.14 15.99 30.79
C ASN A 78 3.48 17.27 30.01
N LYS A 79 4.66 17.85 30.26
CA LYS A 79 5.15 19.05 29.55
C LYS A 79 5.12 18.92 28.01
N PRO A 80 5.47 17.76 27.42
CA PRO A 80 5.32 17.56 25.97
C PRO A 80 3.89 17.77 25.44
N LEU A 81 2.85 17.41 26.21
CA LEU A 81 1.46 17.66 25.84
C LEU A 81 1.17 19.17 25.78
N ALA A 82 1.66 19.93 26.76
CA ALA A 82 1.52 21.38 26.80
C ALA A 82 2.10 22.04 25.53
N LYS A 83 3.35 21.66 25.20
CA LYS A 83 4.03 22.12 23.99
C LYS A 83 3.23 21.79 22.72
N LEU A 84 2.73 20.56 22.60
CA LEU A 84 1.92 20.14 21.45
C LEU A 84 0.70 21.03 21.23
N LEU A 85 -0.03 21.31 22.31
CA LEU A 85 -1.26 22.09 22.27
C LEU A 85 -0.99 23.58 22.05
N ASN A 86 0.11 24.11 22.59
CA ASN A 86 0.54 25.48 22.37
C ASN A 86 0.96 25.71 20.90
N ASP A 87 1.77 24.79 20.35
CA ASP A 87 2.25 24.87 18.97
C ASP A 87 1.10 24.64 17.95
N ASN A 88 0.04 23.92 18.34
CA ASN A 88 -1.08 23.59 17.46
C ASN A 88 -2.44 23.71 18.17
N PRO A 89 -2.99 24.93 18.35
CA PRO A 89 -4.22 25.14 19.12
C PRO A 89 -5.45 24.39 18.59
N LYS A 90 -5.48 24.02 17.30
CA LYS A 90 -6.55 23.18 16.73
C LYS A 90 -6.64 21.79 17.37
N LYS A 91 -5.56 21.30 17.98
CA LYS A 91 -5.51 20.01 18.68
C LYS A 91 -6.23 20.04 20.04
N ILE A 92 -6.56 21.22 20.57
CA ILE A 92 -7.37 21.36 21.79
C ILE A 92 -8.72 20.66 21.63
N ASN A 93 -9.38 20.82 20.48
CA ASN A 93 -10.66 20.16 20.22
C ASN A 93 -10.54 18.63 20.21
N VAL A 94 -9.40 18.10 19.74
CA VAL A 94 -9.12 16.66 19.73
C VAL A 94 -8.77 16.18 21.13
N TRP A 95 -7.99 16.94 21.89
CA TRP A 95 -7.76 16.67 23.30
C TRP A 95 -9.09 16.64 24.07
N ASN A 96 -9.98 17.60 23.83
CA ASN A 96 -11.30 17.66 24.46
C ASN A 96 -12.16 16.44 24.11
N PHE A 97 -12.14 16.03 22.84
CA PHE A 97 -12.76 14.78 22.39
C PHE A 97 -12.26 13.55 23.15
N LEU A 98 -10.99 13.55 23.57
CA LEU A 98 -10.35 12.46 24.30
C LEU A 98 -10.38 12.64 25.82
N SER A 99 -10.83 13.78 26.36
CA SER A 99 -10.46 14.25 27.70
C SER A 99 -10.83 13.26 28.81
N HIS A 100 -11.92 12.51 28.63
CA HIS A 100 -12.38 11.47 29.57
C HIS A 100 -11.85 10.06 29.24
N SER A 101 -10.74 10.00 28.51
CA SER A 101 -10.02 8.76 28.21
C SER A 101 -8.55 8.88 28.56
N LYS A 102 -7.93 7.74 28.86
CA LYS A 102 -6.47 7.68 29.05
C LYS A 102 -5.68 8.20 27.83
N TYR A 103 -6.32 8.25 26.66
CA TYR A 103 -5.71 8.70 25.40
C TYR A 103 -5.52 10.21 25.32
N SER A 104 -6.16 11.02 26.18
CA SER A 104 -5.93 12.47 26.19
C SER A 104 -4.53 12.86 26.66
N ASN A 105 -3.81 11.94 27.31
CA ASN A 105 -2.43 12.16 27.74
C ASN A 105 -1.41 11.58 26.74
N GLU A 106 -1.87 10.89 25.68
CA GLU A 106 -1.02 10.24 24.68
C GLU A 106 -0.87 11.12 23.44
N ILE A 107 0.30 11.74 23.26
CA ILE A 107 0.59 12.65 22.14
C ILE A 107 0.34 11.98 20.78
N ASP A 108 0.74 10.72 20.63
CA ASP A 108 0.56 9.98 19.39
C ASP A 108 -0.91 9.70 19.08
N ALA A 109 -1.74 9.49 20.11
CA ALA A 109 -3.18 9.36 19.94
C ALA A 109 -3.81 10.69 19.52
N ILE A 110 -3.45 11.82 20.17
CA ILE A 110 -3.92 13.15 19.77
C ILE A 110 -3.54 13.47 18.33
N ASN A 111 -2.30 13.16 17.94
CA ASN A 111 -1.83 13.33 16.57
C ASN A 111 -2.61 12.46 15.59
N TYR A 112 -2.85 11.19 15.92
CA TYR A 112 -3.66 10.29 15.10
C TYR A 112 -5.06 10.85 14.85
N PHE A 113 -5.79 11.21 15.91
CA PHE A 113 -7.15 11.72 15.78
C PHE A 113 -7.21 13.09 15.08
N SER A 114 -6.20 13.94 15.27
CA SER A 114 -6.08 15.23 14.55
C SER A 114 -5.88 15.08 13.05
N ASN A 115 -5.29 13.96 12.62
CA ASN A 115 -4.97 13.68 11.22
C ASN A 115 -6.04 12.84 10.51
N LEU A 116 -7.15 12.51 11.18
CA LEU A 116 -8.25 11.81 10.53
C LEU A 116 -8.84 12.67 9.39
N PRO A 117 -9.20 12.06 8.24
CA PRO A 117 -9.81 12.79 7.12
C PRO A 117 -11.12 13.46 7.55
N LYS A 118 -11.11 14.78 7.68
CA LYS A 118 -12.27 15.57 8.17
C LYS A 118 -13.48 15.53 7.24
N ASN A 119 -13.27 15.21 5.97
CA ASN A 119 -14.33 14.95 4.99
C ASN A 119 -14.99 13.58 5.18
N GLN A 120 -14.41 12.71 6.01
CA GLN A 120 -14.91 11.37 6.27
C GLN A 120 -15.36 11.18 7.72
N PHE A 121 -14.71 11.86 8.68
CA PHE A 121 -14.98 11.68 10.11
C PHE A 121 -15.25 13.00 10.83
N ILE A 122 -16.25 12.98 11.71
CA ILE A 122 -16.53 14.01 12.70
C ILE A 122 -16.18 13.44 14.07
N LEU A 123 -15.47 14.22 14.87
CA LEU A 123 -15.18 13.92 16.28
C LEU A 123 -16.09 14.81 17.13
N LYS A 124 -16.87 14.20 18.02
CA LYS A 124 -17.82 14.90 18.89
C LYS A 124 -17.73 14.33 20.30
N THR A 125 -17.92 15.15 21.32
CA THR A 125 -18.15 14.67 22.69
C THR A 125 -19.64 14.71 22.99
N THR A 126 -20.21 13.58 23.42
CA THR A 126 -21.61 13.45 23.86
C THR A 126 -21.60 12.73 25.21
N ASP A 127 -22.14 13.35 26.26
CA ASP A 127 -22.19 12.79 27.63
C ASP A 127 -20.81 12.28 28.10
N ASP A 128 -19.79 13.14 27.97
CA ASP A 128 -18.39 12.85 28.30
C ASP A 128 -17.74 11.70 27.51
N VAL A 129 -18.42 11.15 26.51
CA VAL A 129 -17.89 10.10 25.63
C VAL A 129 -17.54 10.69 24.26
N GLY A 130 -16.32 10.40 23.79
CA GLY A 130 -15.90 10.77 22.44
C GLY A 130 -16.57 9.87 21.40
N GLU A 131 -17.37 10.42 20.50
CA GLU A 131 -18.00 9.73 19.38
C GLU A 131 -17.30 10.03 18.05
N ILE A 132 -16.95 8.97 17.32
CA ILE A 132 -16.41 9.05 15.95
C ILE A 132 -17.57 8.79 14.99
N ILE A 133 -17.92 9.79 14.19
CA ILE A 133 -19.11 9.79 13.34
C ILE A 133 -18.69 9.81 11.87
N ASP A 134 -19.29 8.95 11.05
CA ASP A 134 -19.12 8.99 9.60
C ASP A 134 -19.86 10.18 9.00
N VAL A 135 -19.14 11.06 8.30
CA VAL A 135 -19.72 12.28 7.67
C VAL A 135 -20.85 11.93 6.72
N ASN A 136 -20.67 10.87 5.91
CA ASN A 136 -21.60 10.54 4.84
C ASN A 136 -22.91 9.95 5.36
N SER A 137 -22.85 9.10 6.38
CA SER A 137 -24.03 8.39 6.88
C SER A 137 -24.55 8.87 8.22
N GLY A 138 -23.84 9.78 8.90
CA GLY A 138 -24.19 10.26 10.25
C GLY A 138 -24.09 9.19 11.35
N ASN A 139 -23.63 7.99 11.02
CA ASN A 139 -23.58 6.88 11.98
C ASN A 139 -22.39 7.02 12.92
N VAL A 140 -22.61 6.76 14.21
CA VAL A 140 -21.53 6.56 15.18
C VAL A 140 -20.81 5.25 14.86
N LEU A 141 -19.52 5.35 14.52
CA LEU A 141 -18.65 4.24 14.15
C LEU A 141 -17.97 3.61 15.36
N ALA A 142 -17.56 4.45 16.31
CA ALA A 142 -16.95 4.03 17.56
C ALA A 142 -17.13 5.11 18.64
N LYS A 143 -17.03 4.67 19.89
CA LYS A 143 -17.05 5.49 21.11
C LYS A 143 -15.72 5.33 21.84
N VAL A 144 -15.08 6.43 22.21
CA VAL A 144 -13.85 6.47 22.99
C VAL A 144 -14.25 6.66 24.44
N SER A 145 -14.09 5.62 25.25
CA SER A 145 -14.28 5.65 26.70
C SER A 145 -12.92 5.57 27.40
N ASP A 146 -12.92 5.51 28.73
CA ASP A 146 -11.72 5.61 29.58
C ASP A 146 -10.53 4.77 29.05
N GLU A 147 -10.72 3.45 28.98
CA GLU A 147 -9.64 2.55 28.59
C GLU A 147 -9.74 1.96 27.19
N ILE A 148 -10.89 2.09 26.53
CA ILE A 148 -11.22 1.34 25.31
C ILE A 148 -11.90 2.22 24.26
N ILE A 149 -11.67 1.87 23.00
CA ILE A 149 -12.43 2.36 21.86
C ILE A 149 -13.48 1.30 21.52
N LEU A 150 -14.72 1.52 21.94
CA LEU A 150 -15.84 0.63 21.71
C LEU A 150 -16.39 0.83 20.29
N VAL A 151 -16.34 -0.22 19.49
CA VAL A 151 -16.77 -0.17 18.09
C VAL A 151 -18.26 -0.48 18.00
N THR A 152 -19.04 0.51 17.57
CA THR A 152 -20.51 0.44 17.54
C THR A 152 -21.05 -0.10 16.22
N LYS A 153 -20.34 0.15 15.11
CA LYS A 153 -20.74 -0.32 13.77
C LYS A 153 -19.76 -1.35 13.24
N LEU A 154 -20.24 -2.54 12.91
CA LEU A 154 -19.39 -3.67 12.47
C LEU A 154 -19.34 -3.85 10.95
N ASN A 155 -20.41 -3.45 10.25
CA ASN A 155 -20.51 -3.59 8.80
C ASN A 155 -19.95 -2.34 8.11
N LYS A 156 -18.96 -2.53 7.22
CA LYS A 156 -18.34 -1.46 6.42
C LYS A 156 -17.91 -0.25 7.25
N ASN A 157 -17.25 -0.48 8.39
CA ASN A 157 -16.79 0.62 9.24
C ASN A 157 -15.53 1.27 8.62
N PRO A 158 -15.61 2.49 8.04
CA PRO A 158 -14.46 3.09 7.38
C PRO A 158 -13.33 3.43 8.35
N PHE A 159 -13.64 3.73 9.62
CA PHE A 159 -12.65 4.06 10.64
C PHE A 159 -11.74 2.86 10.96
N LEU A 160 -12.28 1.65 10.99
CA LEU A 160 -11.51 0.43 11.22
C LEU A 160 -10.90 -0.20 9.95
N ASN A 161 -11.19 0.38 8.79
CA ASN A 161 -10.56 0.02 7.52
C ASN A 161 -9.40 0.96 7.16
N LEU A 162 -9.04 1.89 8.06
CA LEU A 162 -7.79 2.63 7.97
C LEU A 162 -6.61 1.66 8.14
N LYS A 163 -5.46 2.03 7.54
CA LYS A 163 -4.24 1.19 7.58
C LYS A 163 -3.50 1.26 8.91
N ASN A 164 -3.66 2.36 9.63
CA ASN A 164 -3.04 2.61 10.93
C ASN A 164 -4.14 2.91 11.95
N PHE A 165 -3.97 2.43 13.18
CA PHE A 165 -4.89 2.66 14.29
C PHE A 165 -4.28 3.64 15.30
N ALA A 166 -5.12 4.22 16.16
CA ALA A 166 -4.64 5.03 17.28
C ALA A 166 -3.57 4.27 18.09
N PRO A 167 -2.33 4.78 18.21
CA PRO A 167 -1.26 4.10 18.92
C PRO A 167 -1.60 3.83 20.38
N LYS A 168 -1.10 2.69 20.90
CA LYS A 168 -1.32 2.20 22.28
C LYS A 168 -2.79 2.01 22.69
N ALA A 169 -3.72 2.10 21.74
CA ALA A 169 -5.14 1.96 22.01
C ALA A 169 -5.60 0.51 22.12
N VAL A 170 -6.73 0.31 22.80
CA VAL A 170 -7.44 -0.96 22.86
C VAL A 170 -8.81 -0.79 22.25
N TYR A 171 -9.11 -1.54 21.19
CA TYR A 171 -10.40 -1.53 20.52
C TYR A 171 -11.22 -2.73 21.00
N LYS A 172 -12.49 -2.49 21.35
CA LYS A 172 -13.44 -3.55 21.70
C LYS A 172 -14.45 -3.72 20.59
N ILE A 173 -14.49 -4.92 20.02
CA ILE A 173 -15.38 -5.32 18.93
C ILE A 173 -16.15 -6.55 19.39
N LYS A 174 -17.43 -6.37 19.75
CA LYS A 174 -18.20 -7.40 20.47
C LYS A 174 -17.45 -7.84 21.75
N SER A 175 -17.08 -9.11 21.85
CA SER A 175 -16.29 -9.69 22.94
C SER A 175 -14.79 -9.68 22.70
N THR A 176 -14.32 -9.26 21.52
CA THR A 176 -12.91 -9.32 21.14
C THR A 176 -12.22 -7.98 21.41
N LEU A 177 -11.05 -8.03 22.03
CA LEU A 177 -10.17 -6.89 22.27
C LEU A 177 -8.99 -6.93 21.30
N TYR A 178 -8.73 -5.82 20.64
CA TYR A 178 -7.57 -5.60 19.78
C TYR A 178 -6.67 -4.55 20.44
N SER A 179 -5.48 -4.94 20.84
CA SER A 179 -4.48 -4.00 21.36
C SER A 179 -3.58 -3.52 20.23
N ILE A 180 -3.28 -2.23 20.24
CA ILE A 180 -2.45 -1.56 19.25
C ILE A 180 -1.10 -1.19 19.88
N ASP A 181 0.00 -1.33 19.15
CA ASP A 181 1.31 -0.88 19.58
C ASP A 181 1.52 0.64 19.37
N ASP A 182 2.72 1.11 19.67
CA ASP A 182 3.18 2.48 19.49
C ASP A 182 3.24 2.92 18.01
N LEU A 183 3.30 1.98 17.06
CA LEU A 183 3.31 2.25 15.62
C LEU A 183 1.92 2.21 14.99
N GLY A 184 0.86 1.99 15.77
CA GLY A 184 -0.50 1.94 15.26
C GLY A 184 -0.87 0.59 14.62
N ARG A 185 -0.17 -0.50 14.96
CA ARG A 185 -0.40 -1.87 14.45
C ARG A 185 -1.04 -2.75 15.51
N VAL A 186 -1.78 -3.77 15.09
CA VAL A 186 -2.35 -4.75 16.03
C VAL A 186 -1.24 -5.63 16.60
N ASN A 187 -0.99 -5.53 17.90
CA ASN A 187 0.00 -6.36 18.59
C ASN A 187 -0.61 -7.49 19.42
N ASN A 188 -1.94 -7.48 19.61
CA ASN A 188 -2.63 -8.51 20.34
C ASN A 188 -4.13 -8.57 20.01
N VAL A 189 -4.67 -9.78 19.90
CA VAL A 189 -6.09 -10.05 19.75
C VAL A 189 -6.52 -11.03 20.84
N LYS A 190 -7.42 -10.58 21.72
CA LYS A 190 -7.96 -11.38 22.83
C LYS A 190 -9.45 -11.62 22.64
N THR A 191 -9.88 -12.87 22.76
CA THR A 191 -11.31 -13.20 22.86
C THR A 191 -11.54 -14.18 24.00
N PRO A 192 -12.47 -13.90 24.91
CA PRO A 192 -12.68 -14.70 26.11
C PRO A 192 -13.24 -16.09 25.79
N LEU A 193 -14.00 -16.23 24.70
CA LEU A 193 -14.68 -17.47 24.32
C LEU A 193 -14.89 -17.49 22.81
N LEU A 194 -14.47 -18.57 22.15
CA LEU A 194 -14.84 -18.80 20.75
C LEU A 194 -16.22 -19.44 20.66
N LYS A 195 -16.95 -19.04 19.62
CA LYS A 195 -18.22 -19.66 19.22
C LYS A 195 -18.21 -19.82 17.71
N ILE A 196 -18.78 -20.92 17.22
CA ILE A 196 -18.99 -21.09 15.78
C ILE A 196 -20.07 -20.09 15.35
N ASN A 197 -19.73 -19.25 14.39
CA ASN A 197 -20.69 -18.42 13.69
C ASN A 197 -21.44 -19.28 12.67
N LYS A 198 -22.72 -19.59 12.93
CA LYS A 198 -23.53 -20.43 12.04
C LYS A 198 -23.88 -19.73 10.72
N ASN A 199 -23.75 -18.41 10.66
CA ASN A 199 -24.12 -17.61 9.48
C ASN A 199 -22.97 -17.45 8.47
N THR A 200 -21.75 -17.88 8.81
CA THR A 200 -20.63 -17.90 7.86
C THR A 200 -20.67 -19.20 7.07
N VAL A 201 -21.26 -19.15 5.87
CA VAL A 201 -21.28 -20.27 4.90
C VAL A 201 -19.85 -20.56 4.46
N ASN A 202 -19.32 -21.76 4.78
CA ASN A 202 -18.08 -22.38 4.27
C ASN A 202 -16.99 -21.42 3.73
N ILE A 203 -16.59 -20.42 4.52
CA ILE A 203 -15.48 -19.53 4.14
C ILE A 203 -14.19 -20.23 4.54
N ILE A 204 -13.80 -21.23 3.75
CA ILE A 204 -12.50 -21.91 3.86
C ILE A 204 -11.38 -21.00 3.32
N ASP A 205 -11.74 -19.84 2.73
CA ASP A 205 -10.85 -18.93 1.97
C ASP A 205 -10.57 -17.56 2.63
N GLU A 206 -10.62 -17.43 3.94
CA GLU A 206 -10.20 -16.19 4.64
C GLU A 206 -8.68 -16.08 4.78
N GLY A 207 -8.00 -15.67 3.71
CA GLY A 207 -6.54 -15.59 3.63
C GLY A 207 -5.88 -14.37 4.26
N GLU A 208 -6.59 -13.58 5.07
CA GLU A 208 -6.03 -12.33 5.63
C GLU A 208 -6.42 -12.06 7.08
N HIS A 209 -7.29 -12.86 7.72
CA HIS A 209 -7.81 -12.52 9.05
C HIS A 209 -6.97 -13.12 10.18
N ILE A 210 -6.65 -12.31 11.20
CA ILE A 210 -5.95 -12.76 12.41
C ILE A 210 -6.84 -13.73 13.21
N LEU A 211 -8.12 -13.37 13.38
CA LEU A 211 -9.16 -14.26 13.89
C LEU A 211 -10.16 -14.51 12.77
N SER A 212 -10.42 -15.77 12.42
CA SER A 212 -11.39 -16.10 11.36
C SER A 212 -12.82 -15.66 11.74
N SER A 213 -13.60 -15.22 10.76
CA SER A 213 -15.01 -14.87 10.92
C SER A 213 -15.87 -16.03 11.36
N LYS A 214 -15.45 -17.27 11.06
CA LYS A 214 -16.04 -18.51 11.58
C LYS A 214 -16.08 -18.54 13.11
N PHE A 215 -15.15 -17.85 13.76
CA PHE A 215 -15.03 -17.75 15.23
C PHE A 215 -15.31 -16.33 15.76
N GLY A 216 -16.01 -15.51 14.97
CA GLY A 216 -16.42 -14.17 15.37
C GLY A 216 -15.42 -13.06 15.03
N GLY A 217 -14.36 -13.36 14.28
CA GLY A 217 -13.52 -12.35 13.65
C GLY A 217 -14.32 -11.43 12.74
N VAL A 218 -14.00 -10.14 12.75
CA VAL A 218 -14.70 -9.16 11.91
C VAL A 218 -13.99 -8.99 10.57
N ASN A 219 -14.75 -8.72 9.50
CA ASN A 219 -14.17 -8.38 8.20
C ASN A 219 -13.86 -6.88 8.11
N LEU A 220 -12.96 -6.42 8.98
CA LEU A 220 -12.49 -5.04 9.07
C LEU A 220 -10.96 -5.00 9.05
N GLY A 221 -10.37 -3.91 8.58
CA GLY A 221 -8.92 -3.74 8.46
C GLY A 221 -8.15 -4.09 9.75
N ILE A 222 -8.69 -3.77 10.92
CA ILE A 222 -8.09 -4.12 12.22
C ILE A 222 -7.95 -5.63 12.48
N ASN A 223 -8.77 -6.46 11.85
CA ASN A 223 -8.64 -7.91 11.97
C ASN A 223 -7.87 -8.52 10.79
N LYS A 224 -7.36 -7.69 9.87
CA LYS A 224 -6.62 -8.13 8.69
C LYS A 224 -5.11 -7.98 8.88
N SER A 225 -4.37 -8.95 8.37
CA SER A 225 -2.92 -8.94 8.30
C SER A 225 -2.46 -9.68 7.04
N PHE A 226 -1.23 -9.41 6.62
CA PHE A 226 -0.63 -10.08 5.48
C PHE A 226 -0.11 -11.45 5.92
N LEU A 227 -0.90 -12.52 5.73
CA LEU A 227 -0.59 -13.89 6.16
C LEU A 227 -1.05 -14.91 5.13
N SER A 228 -0.51 -16.14 5.16
CA SER A 228 -1.04 -17.21 4.30
C SER A 228 -2.26 -17.85 4.94
N ILE A 229 -3.27 -18.16 4.14
CA ILE A 229 -4.43 -18.91 4.62
C ILE A 229 -4.05 -20.26 5.24
N ASN A 230 -2.99 -20.87 4.70
CA ASN A 230 -2.52 -22.17 5.15
C ASN A 230 -1.91 -22.09 6.55
N ASP A 231 -1.40 -20.93 6.98
CA ASP A 231 -0.75 -20.75 8.29
C ASP A 231 -1.74 -20.98 9.43
N PHE A 232 -2.99 -20.56 9.27
CA PHE A 232 -4.04 -20.70 10.27
C PHE A 232 -5.02 -21.86 9.99
N LYS A 233 -4.90 -22.55 8.85
CA LYS A 233 -5.84 -23.59 8.42
C LYS A 233 -5.98 -24.72 9.44
N GLN A 234 -4.86 -25.23 9.95
CA GLN A 234 -4.87 -26.29 10.95
C GLN A 234 -5.50 -25.80 12.26
N LEU A 235 -5.06 -24.65 12.78
CA LEU A 235 -5.60 -24.07 14.03
C LEU A 235 -7.12 -23.86 13.94
N ASN A 236 -7.59 -23.30 12.82
CA ASN A 236 -9.02 -23.10 12.57
C ASN A 236 -9.77 -24.44 12.48
N SER A 237 -9.15 -25.48 11.94
CA SER A 237 -9.76 -26.81 11.86
C SER A 237 -9.86 -27.47 13.24
N ASP A 238 -8.80 -27.37 14.04
CA ASP A 238 -8.75 -27.87 15.43
C ASP A 238 -9.82 -27.19 16.29
N TRP A 239 -9.91 -25.85 16.25
CA TRP A 239 -10.94 -25.10 16.96
C TRP A 239 -12.35 -25.47 16.50
N HIS A 240 -12.55 -25.66 15.20
CA HIS A 240 -13.85 -26.07 14.69
C HIS A 240 -14.26 -27.44 15.21
N LEU A 241 -13.38 -28.44 15.11
CA LEU A 241 -13.65 -29.81 15.59
C LEU A 241 -13.91 -29.82 17.10
N ALA A 242 -13.12 -29.07 17.88
CA ALA A 242 -13.31 -28.95 19.32
C ALA A 242 -14.71 -28.38 19.65
N LEU A 243 -15.11 -27.29 18.98
CA LEU A 243 -16.41 -26.64 19.22
C LEU A 243 -17.60 -27.49 18.73
N VAL A 244 -17.46 -28.23 17.61
CA VAL A 244 -18.48 -29.19 17.15
C VAL A 244 -18.66 -30.32 18.17
N ASN A 245 -17.56 -30.80 18.76
CA ASN A 245 -17.55 -31.78 19.83
C ASN A 245 -17.89 -31.19 21.22
N ARG A 246 -18.50 -30.00 21.26
CA ARG A 246 -18.95 -29.29 22.47
C ARG A 246 -17.84 -29.00 23.49
N LYS A 247 -16.57 -29.02 23.10
CA LYS A 247 -15.47 -28.54 23.94
C LYS A 247 -15.48 -27.02 24.00
N LYS A 248 -14.99 -26.46 25.11
CA LYS A 248 -14.90 -25.01 25.32
C LYS A 248 -13.53 -24.51 24.86
N ILE A 249 -13.49 -23.57 23.92
CA ILE A 249 -12.26 -22.84 23.59
C ILE A 249 -12.35 -21.43 24.18
N SER A 250 -11.56 -21.13 25.21
CA SER A 250 -11.58 -19.84 25.91
C SER A 250 -10.20 -19.21 26.03
N GLU A 251 -10.17 -17.95 26.48
CA GLU A 251 -8.94 -17.19 26.73
C GLU A 251 -8.00 -17.15 25.53
N VAL A 252 -8.56 -17.07 24.32
CA VAL A 252 -7.79 -17.02 23.10
C VAL A 252 -7.04 -15.70 23.06
N ASN A 253 -5.73 -15.78 22.85
CA ASN A 253 -4.84 -14.66 22.76
C ASN A 253 -3.86 -14.89 21.60
N ILE A 254 -3.98 -14.07 20.55
CA ILE A 254 -3.17 -14.12 19.35
C ILE A 254 -2.26 -12.88 19.34
N LYS A 255 -0.95 -13.09 19.43
CA LYS A 255 0.08 -12.04 19.42
C LYS A 255 0.87 -12.08 18.12
N PRO A 256 0.60 -11.17 17.17
CA PRO A 256 1.50 -10.94 16.04
C PRO A 256 2.90 -10.53 16.53
N LEU A 257 3.94 -11.08 15.91
CA LEU A 257 5.34 -10.81 16.23
C LEU A 257 5.96 -10.00 15.07
N TYR A 258 6.59 -8.87 15.37
CA TYR A 258 7.19 -7.98 14.38
C TYR A 258 8.70 -7.84 14.61
N SER A 259 9.51 -8.11 13.59
CA SER A 259 10.96 -7.87 13.58
C SER A 259 11.33 -6.46 13.09
N ASP A 260 10.39 -5.77 12.44
CA ASP A 260 10.62 -4.48 11.80
C ASP A 260 9.41 -3.52 11.96
N LYS A 261 9.52 -2.34 11.34
CA LYS A 261 8.45 -1.32 11.30
C LYS A 261 7.51 -1.47 10.08
N SER A 262 7.52 -2.60 9.36
CA SER A 262 6.83 -2.75 8.06
C SER A 262 5.30 -2.84 8.17
N GLY A 263 4.77 -3.11 9.36
CA GLY A 263 3.35 -3.40 9.54
C GLY A 263 2.98 -4.88 9.40
N ILE A 264 3.94 -5.73 9.02
CA ILE A 264 3.68 -7.14 8.66
C ILE A 264 4.39 -8.07 9.65
N PRO A 265 3.64 -8.92 10.37
CA PRO A 265 4.21 -9.81 11.36
C PRO A 265 5.02 -10.92 10.71
N ASP A 266 6.10 -11.35 11.37
CA ASP A 266 6.92 -12.51 10.99
C ASP A 266 6.29 -13.83 11.41
N ALA A 267 5.51 -13.79 12.49
CA ALA A 267 4.85 -14.96 13.06
C ALA A 267 3.73 -14.53 14.03
N PHE A 268 3.01 -15.51 14.56
CA PHE A 268 1.97 -15.33 15.55
C PHE A 268 2.15 -16.33 16.69
N ASN A 269 2.16 -15.82 17.92
CA ASN A 269 2.04 -16.66 19.11
C ASN A 269 0.57 -16.74 19.51
N VAL A 270 0.00 -17.92 19.47
CA VAL A 270 -1.38 -18.20 19.85
C VAL A 270 -1.40 -18.98 21.15
N SER A 271 -2.16 -18.51 22.14
CA SER A 271 -2.48 -19.28 23.34
C SER A 271 -3.99 -19.36 23.55
N TYR A 272 -4.49 -20.49 23.99
CA TYR A 272 -5.90 -20.67 24.36
C TYR A 272 -6.07 -21.81 25.36
N TYR A 273 -7.20 -21.84 26.06
CA TYR A 273 -7.63 -22.96 26.89
C TYR A 273 -8.64 -23.81 26.13
N ASP A 274 -8.43 -25.13 26.05
CA ASP A 274 -9.27 -26.05 25.26
C ASP A 274 -10.36 -26.77 26.08
N GLY A 275 -10.53 -26.36 27.34
CA GLY A 275 -11.41 -27.01 28.31
C GLY A 275 -10.68 -27.95 29.26
N GLN A 276 -9.42 -28.30 28.97
CA GLN A 276 -8.59 -29.18 29.80
C GLN A 276 -7.26 -28.51 30.13
N THR A 277 -6.56 -28.03 29.12
CA THR A 277 -5.20 -27.51 29.25
C THR A 277 -5.00 -26.22 28.47
N ARG A 278 -3.90 -25.52 28.76
CA ARG A 278 -3.48 -24.35 28.00
C ARG A 278 -2.65 -24.81 26.81
N ILE A 279 -3.13 -24.52 25.61
CA ILE A 279 -2.43 -24.80 24.35
C ILE A 279 -1.63 -23.56 23.93
N LEU A 280 -0.38 -23.78 23.51
CA LEU A 280 0.50 -22.79 22.92
C LEU A 280 0.87 -23.22 21.51
N LYS A 281 0.73 -22.32 20.53
CA LYS A 281 1.10 -22.55 19.13
C LYS A 281 1.92 -21.36 18.64
N HIS A 282 3.02 -21.65 17.95
CA HIS A 282 3.77 -20.69 17.16
C HIS A 282 3.46 -20.91 15.69
N ILE A 283 2.97 -19.88 15.01
CA ILE A 283 2.56 -19.94 13.61
C ILE A 283 3.44 -18.98 12.81
N PRO A 284 4.40 -19.47 12.00
CA PRO A 284 5.20 -18.60 11.15
C PRO A 284 4.33 -17.96 10.06
N ASN A 285 4.66 -16.74 9.66
CA ASN A 285 4.04 -16.12 8.48
C ASN A 285 4.74 -16.64 7.22
N SER A 286 4.23 -17.75 6.68
CA SER A 286 4.86 -18.38 5.52
C SER A 286 4.84 -17.47 4.30
N LEU A 287 3.80 -16.64 4.13
CA LEU A 287 3.70 -15.73 2.99
C LEU A 287 4.77 -14.64 3.01
N LYS A 288 5.06 -14.05 4.19
CA LYS A 288 6.18 -13.10 4.34
C LYS A 288 7.50 -13.78 3.98
N LYS A 289 7.73 -14.99 4.50
CA LYS A 289 8.93 -15.78 4.21
C LYS A 289 9.06 -16.09 2.73
N THR A 290 8.01 -16.60 2.08
CA THR A 290 8.03 -16.92 0.65
C THR A 290 8.32 -15.68 -0.20
N ASN A 291 7.72 -14.53 0.11
CA ASN A 291 8.03 -13.29 -0.62
C ASN A 291 9.47 -12.83 -0.39
N GLN A 292 10.00 -12.99 0.83
CA GLN A 292 11.41 -12.73 1.11
C GLN A 292 12.30 -13.65 0.28
N ASP A 293 12.03 -14.95 0.26
CA ASP A 293 12.79 -15.94 -0.52
C ASP A 293 12.77 -15.60 -2.03
N VAL A 294 11.61 -15.17 -2.56
CA VAL A 294 11.49 -14.70 -3.94
C VAL A 294 12.31 -13.44 -4.18
N PHE A 295 12.30 -12.49 -3.25
CA PHE A 295 13.11 -11.29 -3.34
C PHE A 295 14.62 -11.59 -3.27
N GLU A 296 15.04 -12.54 -2.43
CA GLU A 296 16.43 -13.04 -2.42
C GLU A 296 16.81 -13.65 -3.77
N GLN A 297 15.92 -14.41 -4.41
CA GLN A 297 16.13 -14.92 -5.77
C GLN A 297 16.22 -13.81 -6.83
N MET A 298 15.50 -12.70 -6.66
CA MET A 298 15.63 -11.53 -7.54
C MET A 298 17.01 -10.87 -7.40
N LYS A 299 17.60 -10.88 -6.20
CA LYS A 299 18.90 -10.25 -5.92
C LYS A 299 20.11 -10.95 -6.54
N ARG A 300 19.90 -12.11 -7.18
CA ARG A 300 20.97 -12.85 -7.87
C ARG A 300 21.66 -11.93 -8.89
N PRO A 301 22.99 -11.86 -8.92
CA PRO A 301 23.69 -11.09 -9.93
C PRO A 301 23.45 -11.68 -11.32
N ALA A 302 23.35 -10.81 -12.33
CA ALA A 302 23.39 -11.22 -13.72
C ALA A 302 24.86 -11.34 -14.16
N ILE A 303 25.25 -12.54 -14.60
CA ILE A 303 26.59 -12.82 -15.11
C ILE A 303 26.48 -12.97 -16.63
N GLY A 304 27.22 -12.15 -17.36
CA GLY A 304 27.32 -12.19 -18.82
C GLY A 304 28.76 -12.49 -19.20
N LYS A 305 28.96 -13.29 -20.24
CA LYS A 305 30.29 -13.60 -20.75
C LYS A 305 30.47 -12.91 -22.10
N HIS A 306 31.47 -12.06 -22.17
CA HIS A 306 31.91 -11.43 -23.41
C HIS A 306 32.55 -12.47 -24.32
N ILE A 307 32.57 -12.11 -25.59
CA ILE A 307 33.15 -12.88 -26.68
C ILE A 307 34.64 -13.14 -26.47
N ASP A 308 35.37 -12.18 -25.89
CA ASP A 308 36.79 -12.32 -25.53
C ASP A 308 37.02 -13.16 -24.26
N GLY A 309 35.98 -13.80 -23.74
CA GLY A 309 36.02 -14.61 -22.53
C GLY A 309 35.91 -13.84 -21.23
N ARG A 310 35.94 -12.49 -21.25
CA ARG A 310 35.75 -11.68 -20.04
C ARG A 310 34.35 -11.87 -19.47
N THR A 311 34.24 -11.87 -18.16
CA THR A 311 32.93 -11.94 -17.49
C THR A 311 32.54 -10.55 -16.98
N THR A 312 31.28 -10.17 -17.15
CA THR A 312 30.70 -8.97 -16.55
C THR A 312 29.56 -9.33 -15.64
N THR A 313 29.56 -8.73 -14.45
CA THR A 313 28.55 -8.96 -13.43
C THR A 313 27.74 -7.69 -13.22
N LYS A 314 26.43 -7.75 -13.45
CA LYS A 314 25.49 -6.68 -13.08
C LYS A 314 24.82 -7.10 -11.77
N LEU A 315 25.06 -6.32 -10.73
CA LEU A 315 24.46 -6.53 -9.41
C LEU A 315 23.01 -6.05 -9.40
N PHE A 316 22.20 -6.68 -8.56
CA PHE A 316 20.85 -6.21 -8.30
C PHE A 316 20.88 -4.79 -7.69
N PRO A 317 19.96 -3.89 -8.09
CA PRO A 317 19.94 -2.52 -7.57
C PRO A 317 19.76 -2.49 -6.05
N LYS A 318 20.74 -1.93 -5.34
CA LYS A 318 20.75 -1.85 -3.86
C LYS A 318 19.62 -1.01 -3.27
N ASP A 319 19.10 -0.06 -4.04
CA ASP A 319 18.05 0.86 -3.61
C ASP A 319 16.64 0.22 -3.65
N ILE A 320 16.52 -0.99 -4.20
CA ILE A 320 15.28 -1.75 -4.19
C ILE A 320 15.18 -2.51 -2.87
N THR A 321 14.08 -2.31 -2.14
CA THR A 321 13.80 -2.98 -0.86
C THR A 321 12.44 -3.65 -0.88
N LEU A 322 12.24 -4.68 -0.06
CA LEU A 322 10.97 -5.38 0.13
C LEU A 322 10.34 -4.98 1.48
N LYS A 323 9.04 -4.69 1.49
CA LYS A 323 8.22 -4.63 2.71
C LYS A 323 6.97 -5.46 2.51
N GLY A 324 6.92 -6.63 3.15
CA GLY A 324 5.87 -7.62 2.91
C GLY A 324 5.97 -8.21 1.52
N ASN A 325 5.06 -7.78 0.66
CA ASN A 325 5.05 -8.16 -0.75
C ASN A 325 5.26 -6.97 -1.68
N LYS A 326 5.53 -5.77 -1.16
CA LYS A 326 5.70 -4.55 -1.96
C LYS A 326 7.17 -4.21 -2.10
N LEU A 327 7.56 -3.86 -3.31
CA LEU A 327 8.90 -3.39 -3.66
C LEU A 327 8.93 -1.86 -3.69
N PHE A 328 9.97 -1.32 -3.09
CA PHE A 328 10.19 0.12 -2.97
C PHE A 328 11.52 0.48 -3.62
N TYR A 329 11.55 1.60 -4.34
CA TYR A 329 12.76 2.22 -4.88
C TYR A 329 12.85 3.64 -4.33
N ASN A 330 13.95 3.98 -3.64
CA ASN A 330 14.11 5.27 -2.94
C ASN A 330 12.91 5.62 -2.04
N GLY A 331 12.37 4.62 -1.33
CA GLY A 331 11.23 4.77 -0.41
C GLY A 331 9.85 4.86 -1.06
N LYS A 332 9.76 4.84 -2.41
CA LYS A 332 8.49 4.86 -3.13
C LYS A 332 8.10 3.46 -3.61
N GLU A 333 6.88 3.03 -3.30
CA GLU A 333 6.31 1.77 -3.81
C GLU A 333 6.20 1.82 -5.33
N PHE A 334 6.67 0.78 -6.01
CA PHE A 334 6.59 0.68 -7.47
C PHE A 334 6.24 -0.71 -7.99
N ALA A 335 6.36 -1.76 -7.17
CA ALA A 335 5.99 -3.10 -7.59
C ALA A 335 5.48 -3.94 -6.42
N SER A 336 4.89 -5.10 -6.73
CA SER A 336 4.51 -6.10 -5.74
C SER A 336 4.75 -7.52 -6.24
N ILE A 337 5.04 -8.42 -5.31
CA ILE A 337 5.26 -9.85 -5.50
C ILE A 337 3.98 -10.57 -5.08
N ASP A 338 3.51 -11.46 -5.93
CA ASP A 338 2.55 -12.50 -5.57
C ASP A 338 3.21 -13.85 -5.82
N ALA A 339 3.85 -14.39 -4.78
CA ALA A 339 4.55 -15.67 -4.87
C ALA A 339 3.58 -16.84 -5.11
N LYS A 340 2.31 -16.73 -4.70
CA LYS A 340 1.30 -17.78 -4.89
C LYS A 340 0.97 -17.94 -6.38
N THR A 341 0.79 -16.83 -7.08
CA THR A 341 0.50 -16.83 -8.52
C THR A 341 1.75 -16.65 -9.38
N LYS A 342 2.95 -16.65 -8.77
CA LYS A 342 4.23 -16.35 -9.40
C LYS A 342 4.17 -15.11 -10.29
N THR A 343 3.55 -14.04 -9.79
CA THR A 343 3.31 -12.80 -10.55
C THR A 343 4.03 -11.62 -9.89
N ILE A 344 4.72 -10.80 -10.69
CA ILE A 344 5.28 -9.51 -10.28
C ILE A 344 4.48 -8.41 -10.97
N LEU A 345 3.78 -7.58 -10.19
CA LEU A 345 3.07 -6.41 -10.71
C LEU A 345 3.99 -5.20 -10.60
N VAL A 346 4.24 -4.49 -11.69
CA VAL A 346 5.18 -3.36 -11.73
C VAL A 346 4.48 -2.12 -12.29
N ASP A 347 4.50 -1.01 -11.56
CA ASP A 347 4.31 0.32 -12.11
C ASP A 347 5.68 0.85 -12.56
N ARG A 348 5.91 0.80 -13.87
CA ARG A 348 7.20 1.18 -14.46
C ARG A 348 7.56 2.62 -14.11
N ARG A 349 6.60 3.55 -14.21
CA ARG A 349 6.79 4.99 -14.06
C ARG A 349 6.97 5.40 -12.59
N ALA A 350 6.54 4.58 -11.64
CA ALA A 350 6.71 4.86 -10.22
C ALA A 350 8.19 4.85 -9.78
N ALA A 351 9.06 4.14 -10.49
CA ALA A 351 10.50 4.03 -10.18
C ALA A 351 11.35 4.13 -11.44
N LEU A 352 11.57 5.35 -11.95
CA LEU A 352 12.48 5.60 -13.06
C LEU A 352 13.79 6.23 -12.57
N LYS A 353 14.91 5.72 -13.06
CA LYS A 353 16.24 6.35 -12.98
C LYS A 353 16.71 6.57 -14.42
N ASN A 354 16.86 7.83 -14.84
CA ASN A 354 17.21 8.19 -16.22
C ASN A 354 16.28 7.55 -17.27
N GLY A 355 14.97 7.54 -16.99
CA GLY A 355 13.96 6.97 -17.89
C GLY A 355 13.86 5.43 -17.88
N ILE A 356 14.60 4.76 -17.01
CA ILE A 356 14.67 3.29 -16.91
C ILE A 356 14.20 2.79 -15.54
N ASN A 357 13.38 1.74 -15.53
CA ASN A 357 13.04 1.04 -14.31
C ASN A 357 14.19 0.09 -13.87
N PRO A 358 14.75 0.27 -12.66
CA PRO A 358 15.91 -0.50 -12.21
C PRO A 358 15.64 -1.99 -12.05
N LEU A 359 14.40 -2.40 -11.72
CA LEU A 359 14.04 -3.82 -11.64
C LEU A 359 13.97 -4.45 -13.03
N LEU A 360 13.28 -3.79 -13.97
CA LEU A 360 13.05 -4.31 -15.32
C LEU A 360 14.31 -4.28 -16.19
N SER A 361 15.27 -3.40 -15.89
CA SER A 361 16.59 -3.36 -16.54
C SER A 361 17.54 -4.46 -16.04
N HIS A 362 17.15 -5.22 -15.01
CA HIS A 362 17.97 -6.32 -14.51
C HIS A 362 17.85 -7.55 -15.44
N PRO A 363 18.93 -8.03 -16.08
CA PRO A 363 18.87 -9.10 -17.09
C PRO A 363 18.62 -10.50 -16.52
N LYS A 364 18.77 -10.69 -15.21
CA LYS A 364 18.43 -11.95 -14.54
C LYS A 364 17.03 -11.81 -13.95
N LEU A 365 16.06 -12.39 -14.64
CA LEU A 365 14.67 -12.47 -14.20
C LEU A 365 14.46 -13.73 -13.33
N LEU A 366 13.33 -13.76 -12.62
CA LEU A 366 12.88 -14.95 -11.91
C LEU A 366 12.45 -16.03 -12.90
N GLU A 367 12.59 -17.29 -12.49
CA GLU A 367 12.27 -18.47 -13.29
C GLU A 367 10.80 -18.87 -13.10
N ASN A 368 10.07 -19.12 -14.19
CA ASN A 368 8.64 -19.45 -14.19
C ASN A 368 7.76 -18.36 -13.54
N TYR A 369 8.05 -17.09 -13.82
CA TYR A 369 7.30 -15.94 -13.32
C TYR A 369 6.61 -15.17 -14.45
N LYS A 370 5.52 -14.49 -14.08
CA LYS A 370 4.82 -13.53 -14.94
C LYS A 370 5.06 -12.12 -14.41
N TYR A 371 5.58 -11.23 -15.26
CA TYR A 371 5.71 -9.81 -14.97
C TYR A 371 4.59 -9.06 -15.67
N VAL A 372 3.78 -8.31 -14.92
CA VAL A 372 2.74 -7.42 -15.47
C VAL A 372 3.18 -5.98 -15.22
N VAL A 373 3.62 -5.33 -16.28
CA VAL A 373 4.20 -3.99 -16.27
C VAL A 373 3.19 -2.99 -16.79
N LYS A 374 2.78 -2.06 -15.94
CA LYS A 374 1.99 -0.89 -16.33
C LYS A 374 2.94 0.25 -16.69
N ASP A 375 2.74 0.82 -17.87
CA ASP A 375 3.46 2.02 -18.34
C ASP A 375 2.47 3.08 -18.84
N GLY A 376 1.95 3.88 -17.89
CA GLY A 376 0.84 4.79 -18.15
C GLY A 376 -0.41 4.03 -18.60
N LYS A 377 -0.88 4.28 -19.83
CA LYS A 377 -2.04 3.57 -20.39
C LYS A 377 -1.71 2.21 -20.98
N ASN A 378 -0.43 1.90 -21.20
CA ASN A 378 0.01 0.64 -21.78
C ASN A 378 0.16 -0.43 -20.69
N THR A 379 -0.02 -1.69 -21.08
CA THR A 379 0.28 -2.84 -20.23
C THR A 379 1.12 -3.84 -21.02
N HIS A 380 2.21 -4.31 -20.41
CA HIS A 380 3.10 -5.31 -20.98
C HIS A 380 3.15 -6.50 -20.03
N ILE A 381 2.95 -7.70 -20.56
CA ILE A 381 3.04 -8.95 -19.82
C ILE A 381 4.24 -9.70 -20.37
N PHE A 382 5.12 -10.18 -19.49
CA PHE A 382 6.26 -11.02 -19.84
C PHE A 382 6.19 -12.30 -19.01
N LYS A 383 6.27 -13.45 -19.66
CA LYS A 383 6.36 -14.75 -18.98
C LYS A 383 7.74 -15.34 -19.16
N THR A 384 8.31 -15.81 -18.07
CA THR A 384 9.62 -16.45 -18.06
C THR A 384 9.53 -17.96 -17.92
N ASP A 385 10.51 -18.66 -18.49
CA ASP A 385 10.64 -20.10 -18.37
C ASP A 385 11.48 -20.50 -17.14
N ASN A 386 11.84 -21.78 -17.04
CA ASN A 386 12.66 -22.34 -15.98
C ASN A 386 14.13 -21.88 -15.99
N PHE A 387 14.57 -21.09 -16.98
CA PHE A 387 15.89 -20.44 -17.01
C PHE A 387 15.81 -18.93 -16.73
N GLY A 388 14.59 -18.39 -16.58
CA GLY A 388 14.36 -16.96 -16.41
C GLY A 388 14.50 -16.19 -17.73
N ARG A 389 14.31 -16.86 -18.87
CA ARG A 389 14.24 -16.25 -20.21
C ARG A 389 12.80 -15.89 -20.52
N VAL A 390 12.58 -14.76 -21.18
CA VAL A 390 11.23 -14.40 -21.63
C VAL A 390 10.85 -15.26 -22.83
N TYR A 391 9.87 -16.14 -22.66
CA TYR A 391 9.39 -17.02 -23.74
C TYR A 391 8.08 -16.54 -24.37
N GLU A 392 7.32 -15.69 -23.65
CA GLU A 392 6.07 -15.13 -24.16
C GLU A 392 5.89 -13.70 -23.66
N THR A 393 5.46 -12.81 -24.56
CA THR A 393 5.01 -11.47 -24.23
C THR A 393 3.62 -11.17 -24.77
N GLU A 394 2.92 -10.28 -24.09
CA GLU A 394 1.68 -9.66 -24.59
C GLU A 394 1.73 -8.16 -24.26
N HIS A 395 1.49 -7.33 -25.26
CA HIS A 395 1.55 -5.88 -25.14
C HIS A 395 0.21 -5.28 -25.58
N ASN A 396 -0.47 -4.60 -24.66
CA ASN A 396 -1.67 -3.83 -24.94
C ASN A 396 -1.28 -2.35 -25.01
N ILE A 397 -1.26 -1.80 -26.23
CA ILE A 397 -0.75 -0.46 -26.52
C ILE A 397 -1.91 0.48 -26.82
N LYS A 398 -1.97 1.56 -26.04
CA LYS A 398 -3.00 2.62 -26.15
C LYS A 398 -2.40 3.99 -26.44
N GLU A 399 -1.12 4.17 -26.19
CA GLU A 399 -0.40 5.42 -26.47
C GLU A 399 1.08 5.14 -26.75
N ILE A 400 1.73 6.04 -27.49
CA ILE A 400 3.19 6.02 -27.68
C ILE A 400 3.82 6.92 -26.63
N VAL A 401 4.51 6.31 -25.67
CA VAL A 401 5.03 6.99 -24.46
C VAL A 401 6.46 7.50 -24.64
N SER A 402 7.28 6.76 -25.40
CA SER A 402 8.72 7.00 -25.51
C SER A 402 9.15 7.09 -26.97
N LYS A 403 10.17 7.92 -27.23
CA LYS A 403 10.82 8.10 -28.53
C LYS A 403 12.34 7.97 -28.45
N SER A 404 12.89 7.66 -27.28
CA SER A 404 14.33 7.71 -27.04
C SER A 404 14.89 6.31 -26.86
N ARG A 405 15.46 5.76 -27.94
CA ARG A 405 16.19 4.49 -27.90
C ARG A 405 17.24 4.52 -26.79
N ASN A 406 17.17 3.57 -25.86
CA ASN A 406 18.24 3.36 -24.90
C ASN A 406 19.26 2.35 -25.44
N VAL A 407 20.27 2.87 -26.14
CA VAL A 407 21.35 2.06 -26.74
C VAL A 407 22.14 1.30 -25.67
N VAL A 408 22.24 1.84 -24.44
CA VAL A 408 22.94 1.17 -23.33
C VAL A 408 22.20 -0.10 -22.92
N GLU A 409 20.88 -0.05 -22.76
CA GLU A 409 20.10 -1.23 -22.39
C GLU A 409 20.06 -2.29 -23.50
N GLN A 410 19.98 -1.88 -24.77
CA GLN A 410 20.09 -2.81 -25.90
C GLN A 410 21.45 -3.53 -25.91
N ASN A 411 22.53 -2.78 -25.69
CA ASN A 411 23.87 -3.35 -25.59
C ASN A 411 24.06 -4.21 -24.35
N ASN A 412 23.41 -3.89 -23.23
CA ASN A 412 23.46 -4.72 -22.04
C ASN A 412 22.71 -6.03 -22.25
N ALA A 413 21.49 -5.98 -22.78
CA ALA A 413 20.65 -7.17 -22.93
C ALA A 413 21.30 -8.25 -23.81
N LYS A 414 21.96 -7.87 -24.92
CA LYS A 414 22.71 -8.82 -25.76
C LYS A 414 23.86 -9.52 -25.01
N LEU A 415 24.59 -8.79 -24.14
CA LEU A 415 25.75 -9.33 -23.40
C LEU A 415 25.35 -10.44 -22.41
N TYR A 416 24.10 -10.48 -21.99
CA TYR A 416 23.59 -11.49 -21.07
C TYR A 416 22.84 -12.62 -21.79
N GLY A 417 22.72 -12.57 -23.13
CA GLY A 417 21.85 -13.42 -23.94
C GLY A 417 22.55 -14.51 -24.75
N ASP A 418 23.74 -14.97 -24.37
CA ASP A 418 24.54 -15.98 -25.12
C ASP A 418 24.73 -15.60 -26.61
N GLU A 419 25.14 -14.34 -26.85
CA GLU A 419 25.35 -13.75 -28.18
C GLU A 419 26.20 -14.65 -29.11
N VAL A 420 25.74 -14.81 -30.35
CA VAL A 420 26.61 -15.30 -31.43
C VAL A 420 27.45 -14.13 -31.91
N SER A 421 28.72 -14.15 -31.54
CA SER A 421 29.65 -13.09 -31.93
C SER A 421 29.85 -13.05 -33.44
N SER A 422 30.04 -11.83 -33.97
CA SER A 422 30.64 -11.63 -35.29
C SER A 422 32.05 -12.21 -35.42
N LYS A 423 32.70 -12.65 -34.33
CA LYS A 423 34.04 -13.25 -34.33
C LYS A 423 34.02 -14.78 -34.34
N THR A 424 33.07 -15.42 -35.05
CA THR A 424 33.49 -16.65 -35.73
C THR A 424 34.77 -16.32 -36.46
N THR A 425 35.78 -17.14 -36.24
CA THR A 425 37.19 -17.07 -36.66
C THR A 425 37.35 -17.12 -38.19
N ILE A 426 36.48 -16.45 -38.93
CA ILE A 426 36.57 -16.30 -40.37
C ILE A 426 37.51 -15.11 -40.58
N LYS A 427 38.82 -15.39 -40.53
CA LYS A 427 39.83 -14.51 -41.14
C LYS A 427 39.27 -14.16 -42.53
N ASN A 428 39.09 -12.88 -42.84
CA ASN A 428 38.69 -12.29 -44.15
C ASN A 428 37.29 -11.64 -44.27
N LEU A 429 36.58 -11.32 -43.17
CA LEU A 429 35.39 -10.45 -43.26
C LEU A 429 35.71 -8.98 -42.91
N THR A 430 35.12 -8.05 -43.65
CA THR A 430 35.14 -6.62 -43.32
C THR A 430 34.30 -6.32 -42.07
N ASN A 431 34.56 -5.20 -41.39
CA ASN A 431 33.76 -4.75 -40.23
C ASN A 431 32.24 -4.71 -40.53
N LYS A 432 31.86 -4.36 -41.77
CA LYS A 432 30.47 -4.30 -42.23
C LYS A 432 29.86 -5.68 -42.46
N GLN A 433 30.65 -6.68 -42.85
CA GLN A 433 30.20 -8.06 -42.98
C GLN A 433 30.08 -8.73 -41.60
N HIS A 434 31.02 -8.45 -40.70
CA HIS A 434 30.95 -8.87 -39.30
C HIS A 434 29.69 -8.35 -38.61
N GLN A 435 29.36 -7.06 -38.76
CA GLN A 435 28.15 -6.46 -38.18
C GLN A 435 26.85 -7.12 -38.68
N LYS A 436 26.81 -7.55 -39.95
CA LYS A 436 25.64 -8.21 -40.55
C LYS A 436 25.46 -9.67 -40.08
N LEU A 437 26.41 -10.21 -39.35
CA LEU A 437 26.42 -11.58 -38.84
C LEU A 437 26.40 -11.65 -37.30
N SER A 438 26.47 -10.51 -36.59
CA SER A 438 26.30 -10.43 -35.13
C SER A 438 24.83 -10.29 -34.71
N ASP A 439 24.58 -10.62 -33.45
CA ASP A 439 23.33 -10.26 -32.78
C ASP A 439 23.34 -8.79 -32.29
N GLU A 440 22.14 -8.25 -32.12
CA GLU A 440 21.84 -7.00 -31.44
C GLU A 440 20.82 -7.22 -30.33
N GLY A 441 20.59 -6.21 -29.49
CA GLY A 441 19.48 -6.18 -28.55
C GLY A 441 18.17 -5.88 -29.28
N GLY A 442 17.53 -6.92 -29.83
CA GLY A 442 16.24 -6.85 -30.50
C GLY A 442 15.10 -6.78 -29.50
N HIS A 443 14.13 -5.89 -29.72
CA HIS A 443 12.98 -5.77 -28.81
C HIS A 443 11.90 -6.80 -29.15
N PHE A 444 11.16 -7.29 -28.14
CA PHE A 444 9.92 -8.04 -28.41
C PHE A 444 8.83 -7.12 -28.99
N LEU A 445 8.78 -5.88 -28.50
CA LEU A 445 8.06 -4.77 -29.09
C LEU A 445 8.94 -3.52 -29.03
N ALA A 446 9.15 -2.87 -30.18
CA ALA A 446 10.01 -1.70 -30.27
C ALA A 446 9.51 -0.51 -29.43
N ASP A 447 10.44 0.26 -28.88
CA ASP A 447 10.17 1.50 -28.15
C ASP A 447 9.34 2.51 -28.99
N SER A 448 9.67 2.63 -30.27
CA SER A 448 8.92 3.44 -31.25
C SER A 448 7.46 3.01 -31.43
N ALA A 449 7.15 1.75 -31.13
CA ALA A 449 5.83 1.14 -31.23
C ALA A 449 5.14 1.00 -29.86
N GLY A 450 5.66 1.69 -28.83
CA GLY A 450 5.10 1.72 -27.49
C GLY A 450 5.64 0.65 -26.54
N GLY A 451 6.63 -0.14 -26.97
CA GLY A 451 7.38 -1.04 -26.11
C GLY A 451 8.24 -0.31 -25.07
N ILE A 452 8.71 -1.04 -24.07
CA ILE A 452 9.52 -0.46 -22.99
C ILE A 452 11.03 -0.67 -23.26
N PRO A 453 11.90 0.28 -22.90
CA PRO A 453 13.34 0.24 -23.24
C PRO A 453 14.18 -0.65 -22.32
N GLU A 454 13.59 -1.29 -21.30
CA GLU A 454 14.33 -2.11 -20.34
C GLU A 454 14.68 -3.51 -20.87
N SER A 455 15.78 -4.07 -20.34
CA SER A 455 16.28 -5.40 -20.67
C SER A 455 15.23 -6.53 -20.70
N ILE A 456 14.17 -6.48 -19.86
CA ILE A 456 13.08 -7.47 -19.91
C ILE A 456 12.36 -7.55 -21.27
N ASN A 457 12.38 -6.47 -22.05
CA ASN A 457 11.74 -6.38 -23.36
C ASN A 457 12.72 -6.62 -24.53
N ILE A 458 13.92 -7.12 -24.24
CA ILE A 458 15.02 -7.22 -25.20
C ILE A 458 15.60 -8.64 -25.18
N THR A 459 15.93 -9.16 -26.35
CA THR A 459 16.61 -10.44 -26.54
C THR A 459 17.73 -10.32 -27.57
N SER A 460 18.65 -11.29 -27.59
CA SER A 460 19.67 -11.39 -28.64
C SER A 460 19.00 -11.74 -29.97
N GLN A 461 19.03 -10.82 -30.92
CA GLN A 461 18.38 -10.98 -32.22
C GLN A 461 19.37 -10.68 -33.34
N ALA A 462 19.39 -11.51 -34.37
CA ALA A 462 20.25 -11.34 -35.53
C ALA A 462 20.06 -9.97 -36.18
N TYR A 463 21.18 -9.29 -36.49
CA TYR A 463 21.19 -7.97 -37.11
C TYR A 463 20.25 -7.89 -38.34
N LYS A 464 20.33 -8.89 -39.23
CA LYS A 464 19.52 -8.93 -40.46
C LYS A 464 18.02 -8.95 -40.20
N VAL A 465 17.58 -9.60 -39.12
CA VAL A 465 16.17 -9.65 -38.74
C VAL A 465 15.75 -8.30 -38.16
N ASN A 466 16.51 -7.80 -37.17
CA ASN A 466 16.24 -6.53 -36.48
C ASN A 466 16.26 -5.32 -37.44
N HIS A 467 17.05 -5.38 -38.52
CA HIS A 467 17.17 -4.34 -39.53
C HIS A 467 16.37 -4.61 -40.81
N SER A 468 15.57 -5.68 -40.86
CA SER A 468 14.79 -6.02 -42.06
C SER A 468 13.70 -4.98 -42.36
N SER A 469 13.39 -4.79 -43.64
CA SER A 469 12.30 -3.90 -44.07
C SER A 469 10.95 -4.36 -43.52
N LYS A 470 10.72 -5.67 -43.43
CA LYS A 470 9.52 -6.28 -42.84
C LYS A 470 9.36 -5.96 -41.36
N TRP A 471 10.43 -6.08 -40.56
CA TRP A 471 10.40 -5.72 -39.14
C TRP A 471 10.06 -4.24 -38.93
N ARG A 472 10.69 -3.35 -39.71
CA ARG A 472 10.36 -1.91 -39.69
C ARG A 472 8.93 -1.64 -40.17
N GLY A 473 8.44 -2.40 -41.14
CA GLY A 473 7.06 -2.35 -41.61
C GLY A 473 6.06 -2.66 -40.49
N LEU A 474 6.31 -3.73 -39.74
CA LEU A 474 5.53 -4.10 -38.56
C LEU A 474 5.52 -2.98 -37.50
N GLU A 475 6.69 -2.45 -37.14
CA GLU A 475 6.81 -1.35 -36.16
C GLU A 475 6.03 -0.09 -36.61
N ASN A 476 6.12 0.27 -37.90
CA ASN A 476 5.42 1.42 -38.45
C ASN A 476 3.90 1.20 -38.51
N ASN A 477 3.45 -0.02 -38.80
CA ASN A 477 2.02 -0.37 -38.80
C ASN A 477 1.42 -0.18 -37.39
N ILE A 478 2.10 -0.71 -36.37
CA ILE A 478 1.72 -0.53 -34.97
C ILE A 478 1.69 0.97 -34.60
N LEU A 479 2.77 1.70 -34.89
CA LEU A 479 2.87 3.13 -34.60
C LEU A 479 1.72 3.94 -35.24
N THR A 480 1.39 3.64 -36.49
CA THR A 480 0.32 4.35 -37.22
C THR A 480 -1.05 4.02 -36.62
N SER A 481 -1.31 2.75 -36.32
CA SER A 481 -2.57 2.29 -35.73
C SER A 481 -2.81 2.93 -34.35
N VAL A 482 -1.78 2.94 -33.49
CA VAL A 482 -1.88 3.60 -32.17
C VAL A 482 -2.12 5.11 -32.31
N LYS A 483 -1.49 5.78 -33.28
CA LYS A 483 -1.74 7.21 -33.56
C LYS A 483 -3.17 7.48 -34.04
N ASN A 484 -3.77 6.53 -34.75
CA ASN A 484 -5.16 6.60 -35.20
C ASN A 484 -6.17 6.31 -34.07
N GLY A 485 -5.70 5.89 -32.89
CA GLY A 485 -6.54 5.55 -31.75
C GLY A 485 -7.03 4.10 -31.75
N ASP A 486 -6.45 3.25 -32.59
CA ASP A 486 -6.82 1.83 -32.68
C ASP A 486 -6.40 1.05 -31.44
N VAL A 487 -7.10 -0.05 -31.16
CA VAL A 487 -6.72 -1.00 -30.12
C VAL A 487 -5.69 -1.96 -30.68
N VAL A 488 -4.45 -1.89 -30.17
CA VAL A 488 -3.35 -2.73 -30.63
C VAL A 488 -2.92 -3.71 -29.54
N ILE A 489 -2.92 -5.00 -29.88
CA ILE A 489 -2.38 -6.08 -29.05
C ILE A 489 -1.26 -6.77 -29.83
N VAL A 490 -0.08 -6.89 -29.24
CA VAL A 490 1.05 -7.61 -29.84
C VAL A 490 1.44 -8.76 -28.92
N LYS A 491 1.34 -9.99 -29.39
CA LYS A 491 1.83 -11.18 -28.69
C LYS A 491 3.08 -11.69 -29.37
N ASN A 492 4.07 -12.09 -28.59
CA ASN A 492 5.32 -12.62 -29.12
C ASN A 492 5.67 -13.90 -28.35
N ARG A 493 5.85 -15.01 -29.05
CA ARG A 493 6.30 -16.28 -28.50
C ARG A 493 7.69 -16.60 -29.02
N GLN A 494 8.67 -16.59 -28.13
CA GLN A 494 10.05 -16.96 -28.45
C GLN A 494 10.19 -18.49 -28.49
N LEU A 495 10.99 -18.97 -29.44
CA LEU A 495 11.33 -20.37 -29.61
C LEU A 495 12.78 -20.57 -29.17
N TYR A 496 13.01 -21.54 -28.28
CA TYR A 496 14.35 -21.88 -27.80
C TYR A 496 14.63 -23.35 -28.14
N SER A 497 15.75 -23.62 -28.82
CA SER A 497 16.18 -24.98 -29.18
C SER A 497 16.97 -25.69 -28.08
N ASP A 498 17.49 -24.94 -27.10
CA ASP A 498 18.36 -25.43 -26.03
C ASP A 498 18.25 -24.53 -24.78
N ASN A 499 19.26 -24.54 -23.92
CA ASN A 499 19.34 -23.71 -22.71
C ASN A 499 19.90 -22.31 -22.97
N SER A 500 20.19 -21.95 -24.24
CA SER A 500 20.70 -20.65 -24.64
C SER A 500 19.70 -19.54 -24.35
N ARG A 501 20.17 -18.39 -23.90
CA ARG A 501 19.34 -17.21 -23.73
C ARG A 501 18.97 -16.53 -25.04
N ARG A 502 19.66 -16.87 -26.13
CA ARG A 502 19.32 -16.47 -27.50
C ARG A 502 18.19 -17.36 -28.02
N SER A 503 17.10 -16.75 -28.47
CA SER A 503 16.03 -17.52 -29.12
C SER A 503 16.47 -18.01 -30.50
N SER A 504 15.97 -19.16 -30.91
CA SER A 504 16.13 -19.71 -32.26
C SER A 504 15.20 -19.01 -33.25
N GLY A 505 14.13 -18.37 -32.76
CA GLY A 505 13.16 -17.63 -33.56
C GLY A 505 12.00 -17.14 -32.70
N ALA A 506 10.99 -16.54 -33.34
CA ALA A 506 9.75 -16.18 -32.66
C ALA A 506 8.54 -16.16 -33.59
N ILE A 507 7.36 -16.28 -32.98
CA ILE A 507 6.05 -16.11 -33.60
C ILE A 507 5.43 -14.84 -33.02
N ILE A 508 4.97 -13.93 -33.87
CA ILE A 508 4.39 -12.64 -33.48
C ILE A 508 2.97 -12.57 -34.00
N ASP A 509 2.00 -12.46 -33.10
CA ASP A 509 0.60 -12.20 -33.43
C ASP A 509 0.29 -10.72 -33.18
N LEU A 510 0.06 -9.97 -34.25
CA LEU A 510 -0.38 -8.57 -34.20
C LEU A 510 -1.90 -8.54 -34.36
N GLN A 511 -2.60 -7.94 -33.41
CA GLN A 511 -4.03 -7.70 -33.48
C GLN A 511 -4.32 -6.19 -33.46
N ILE A 512 -4.99 -5.69 -34.50
CA ILE A 512 -5.44 -4.29 -34.62
C ILE A 512 -6.96 -4.29 -34.81
N ASN A 513 -7.70 -3.67 -33.89
CA ASN A 513 -9.17 -3.62 -33.90
C ASN A 513 -9.83 -5.00 -34.14
N GLY A 514 -9.28 -6.04 -33.52
CA GLY A 514 -9.80 -7.41 -33.62
C GLY A 514 -9.22 -8.24 -34.78
N LYS A 515 -8.66 -7.62 -35.82
CA LYS A 515 -8.04 -8.32 -36.97
C LYS A 515 -6.62 -8.76 -36.62
N SER A 516 -6.27 -10.01 -36.91
CA SER A 516 -4.99 -10.61 -36.57
C SER A 516 -4.11 -10.86 -37.79
N GLU A 517 -2.82 -10.58 -37.67
CA GLU A 517 -1.76 -10.94 -38.61
C GLU A 517 -0.65 -11.69 -37.84
N GLN A 518 -0.04 -12.69 -38.47
CA GLN A 518 1.03 -13.48 -37.86
C GLN A 518 2.34 -13.38 -38.64
N PHE A 519 3.44 -13.17 -37.92
CA PHE A 519 4.79 -13.10 -38.46
C PHE A 519 5.68 -14.12 -37.76
N THR A 520 6.66 -14.67 -38.48
CA THR A 520 7.68 -15.53 -37.87
C THR A 520 9.07 -15.11 -38.30
N PHE A 521 9.99 -15.02 -37.33
CA PHE A 521 11.40 -14.89 -37.66
C PHE A 521 12.20 -16.08 -37.17
N ASP A 522 13.21 -16.41 -37.97
CA ASP A 522 14.21 -17.42 -37.73
C ASP A 522 15.53 -16.72 -37.41
N ASN A 523 15.95 -16.83 -36.16
CA ASN A 523 17.16 -16.21 -35.65
C ASN A 523 18.41 -17.03 -36.01
N ILE A 524 18.26 -18.31 -36.39
CA ILE A 524 19.37 -19.17 -36.82
C ILE A 524 19.71 -18.86 -38.28
N ASN A 525 18.71 -18.86 -39.16
CA ASN A 525 18.87 -18.63 -40.59
C ASN A 525 18.81 -17.14 -40.98
N ASN A 526 18.56 -16.26 -40.02
CA ASN A 526 18.46 -14.80 -40.22
C ASN A 526 17.34 -14.40 -41.21
N THR A 527 16.17 -15.05 -41.13
CA THR A 527 15.05 -14.80 -42.05
C THR A 527 13.78 -14.35 -41.30
N LEU A 528 12.92 -13.57 -41.96
CA LEU A 528 11.60 -13.15 -41.46
C LEU A 528 10.55 -13.44 -42.54
N LYS A 529 9.52 -14.21 -42.19
CA LYS A 529 8.48 -14.72 -43.10
C LYS A 529 7.10 -14.37 -42.56
N ASP A 530 6.17 -14.12 -43.47
CA ASP A 530 4.76 -13.93 -43.14
C ASP A 530 4.10 -15.31 -43.18
N ILE A 531 3.19 -15.57 -42.25
CA ILE A 531 2.32 -16.74 -42.32
C ILE A 531 0.96 -16.21 -42.72
N GLN A 532 0.55 -16.52 -43.96
CA GLN A 532 -0.73 -16.10 -44.52
C GLN A 532 -1.90 -16.49 -43.63
#